data_AF-A0A9P0QPU3-F1
#
_entry.id   AF-A0A9P0QPU3-F1
#
_cell.length_a   1.000
_cell.length_b   1.000
_cell.length_c   1.000
_cell.angle_alpha   90.00
_cell.angle_beta   90.00
_cell.angle_gamma   90.00
#
_symmetry.space_group_name_H-M   'P 1'
#
loop_
_entity.id
_entity.type
_entity.pdbx_description
1 polymer ?
#
loop_
_entity_poly.entity_id
_entity_poly.type
_entity_poly.pdbx_seq_one_letter_code
_entity_poly.pdbx_strand_id
1 'polypeptide(L)'
;MPTIDELNNWIYDAQKTLVSAQRICSEAEQKLKVNDSDITHKLPRKISYISNIFSTIKELQRRCTFIVDKCSTMQQKGLEKVDTTSLETLMMIISQLRATKVPEFVVASGGTHHSGGVGGAGVGGGGKKGFNLSDFISIESIDVLKQNVEGYDSNFKKINQLLADQHAHLIKAPFGSISKKYTKLLKTYNDIMYEVNASNNNSNILRQILKENSSLEGELATILEQLTNHYDQVFRLREESIKDANATAGDFSVLENDVLELPEVSNELQNIYDIIVHNSNRASELCSNRFHLLSTIEFELEKQVESYKEFKDVNIIKFVTLYSKCASQLEAVETAQAQMDLATVDQLIFHYRKFLTVYKHNFYSELHYEKYVYPRKFLNKLKKFLNEELDQISKHERERRKNWLEKYGDFIPKEFHLPGESEQPSIVQVITEGLDEIGGDEDAEIERKILDLISTGNISKERSLAGEV
;
A
#
# COMPACT_ATOMS: atom_id res chain seq x y z
N MET A 1 -74.64 70.53 -29.16
CA MET A 1 -74.75 69.08 -29.36
C MET A 1 -73.90 68.72 -30.55
N PRO A 2 -72.96 67.77 -30.41
CA PRO A 2 -72.15 67.31 -31.52
C PRO A 2 -73.04 66.70 -32.61
N THR A 3 -72.67 66.92 -33.86
CA THR A 3 -73.33 66.30 -35.02
C THR A 3 -72.99 64.80 -35.08
N ILE A 4 -73.83 64.02 -35.76
CA ILE A 4 -73.57 62.57 -35.98
C ILE A 4 -72.20 62.37 -36.66
N ASP A 5 -71.80 63.29 -37.54
CA ASP A 5 -70.50 63.24 -38.22
C ASP A 5 -69.32 63.53 -37.28
N GLU A 6 -69.47 64.48 -36.34
CA GLU A 6 -68.46 64.74 -35.28
C GLU A 6 -68.31 63.54 -34.34
N LEU A 7 -69.41 62.92 -33.91
CA LEU A 7 -69.39 61.68 -33.12
C LEU A 7 -68.70 60.52 -33.86
N ASN A 8 -68.94 60.38 -35.17
CA ASN A 8 -68.27 59.36 -35.98
C ASN A 8 -66.75 59.62 -36.07
N ASN A 9 -66.31 60.89 -36.13
CA ASN A 9 -64.89 61.24 -36.10
C ASN A 9 -64.26 60.94 -34.73
N TRP A 10 -64.93 61.27 -33.64
CA TRP A 10 -64.46 60.96 -32.28
C TRP A 10 -64.30 59.45 -32.06
N ILE A 11 -65.24 58.65 -32.56
CA ILE A 11 -65.14 57.17 -32.52
C ILE A 11 -63.93 56.70 -33.31
N TYR A 12 -63.72 57.25 -34.50
CA TYR A 12 -62.60 56.86 -35.36
C TYR A 12 -61.25 57.18 -34.69
N ASP A 13 -61.12 58.38 -34.11
CA ASP A 13 -59.89 58.81 -33.43
C ASP A 13 -59.64 58.03 -32.13
N ALA A 14 -60.68 57.77 -31.34
CA ALA A 14 -60.61 56.92 -30.15
C ALA A 14 -60.23 55.47 -30.51
N GLN A 15 -60.85 54.89 -31.56
CA GLN A 15 -60.56 53.54 -32.03
C GLN A 15 -59.12 53.42 -32.53
N LYS A 16 -58.66 54.37 -33.34
CA LYS A 16 -57.30 54.38 -33.88
C LYS A 16 -56.26 54.48 -32.76
N THR A 17 -56.51 55.36 -31.78
CA THR A 17 -55.62 55.54 -30.62
C THR A 17 -55.61 54.29 -29.73
N LEU A 18 -56.77 53.68 -29.48
CA LEU A 18 -56.90 52.45 -28.71
C LEU A 18 -56.17 51.27 -29.38
N VAL A 19 -56.32 51.08 -30.70
CA VAL A 19 -55.62 50.00 -31.42
C VAL A 19 -54.10 50.21 -31.38
N SER A 20 -53.65 51.45 -31.54
CA SER A 20 -52.22 51.79 -31.39
C SER A 20 -51.73 51.48 -29.97
N ALA A 21 -52.51 51.86 -28.96
CA ALA A 21 -52.18 51.63 -27.56
C ALA A 21 -52.13 50.14 -27.20
N GLN A 22 -53.10 49.34 -27.66
CA GLN A 22 -53.11 47.89 -27.49
C GLN A 22 -51.84 47.24 -28.07
N ARG A 23 -51.39 47.70 -29.24
CA ARG A 23 -50.14 47.21 -29.84
C ARG A 23 -48.92 47.56 -28.99
N ILE A 24 -48.80 48.82 -28.57
CA ILE A 24 -47.69 49.31 -27.73
C ILE A 24 -47.65 48.57 -26.39
N CYS A 25 -48.80 48.42 -25.72
CA CYS A 25 -48.91 47.68 -24.46
C CYS A 25 -48.54 46.21 -24.63
N SER A 26 -48.97 45.55 -25.72
CA SER A 26 -48.62 44.15 -25.98
C SER A 26 -47.10 43.95 -26.19
N GLU A 27 -46.46 44.85 -26.93
CA GLU A 27 -45.01 44.81 -27.15
C GLU A 27 -44.22 45.11 -25.86
N ALA A 28 -44.70 46.07 -25.06
CA ALA A 28 -44.13 46.37 -23.75
C ALA A 28 -44.25 45.18 -22.80
N GLU A 29 -45.44 44.58 -22.69
CA GLU A 29 -45.70 43.41 -21.84
C GLU A 29 -44.78 42.24 -22.22
N GLN A 30 -44.57 42.01 -23.51
CA GLN A 30 -43.63 40.97 -23.96
C GLN A 30 -42.21 41.24 -23.48
N LYS A 31 -41.71 42.49 -23.60
CA LYS A 31 -40.37 42.88 -23.12
C LYS A 31 -40.25 42.78 -21.60
N LEU A 32 -41.28 43.20 -20.87
CA LEU A 32 -41.35 43.12 -19.40
C LEU A 32 -41.29 41.66 -18.94
N LYS A 33 -42.10 40.78 -19.53
CA LYS A 33 -42.12 39.34 -19.22
C LYS A 33 -40.79 38.65 -19.48
N VAL A 34 -40.13 38.95 -20.60
CA VAL A 34 -38.81 38.38 -20.91
C VAL A 34 -37.79 38.81 -19.87
N ASN A 35 -37.79 40.09 -19.53
CA ASN A 35 -36.84 40.66 -18.59
C ASN A 35 -37.05 40.13 -17.16
N ASP A 36 -38.31 40.03 -16.72
CA ASP A 36 -38.66 39.39 -15.46
C ASP A 36 -38.17 37.95 -15.43
N SER A 37 -38.50 37.14 -16.44
CA SER A 37 -38.08 35.74 -16.54
C SER A 37 -36.56 35.56 -16.45
N ASP A 38 -35.79 36.42 -17.12
CA ASP A 38 -34.33 36.34 -17.12
C ASP A 38 -33.74 36.67 -15.74
N ILE A 39 -34.26 37.70 -15.07
CA ILE A 39 -33.75 38.20 -13.77
C ILE A 39 -34.23 37.33 -12.61
N THR A 40 -35.51 36.97 -12.55
CA THR A 40 -36.13 36.30 -11.39
C THR A 40 -36.03 34.79 -11.46
N HIS A 41 -35.93 34.20 -12.67
CA HIS A 41 -35.93 32.75 -12.84
C HIS A 41 -34.63 32.20 -13.41
N LYS A 42 -34.22 32.63 -14.62
CA LYS A 42 -33.10 31.99 -15.32
C LYS A 42 -31.76 32.24 -14.63
N LEU A 43 -31.46 33.48 -14.26
CA LEU A 43 -30.19 33.84 -13.63
C LEU A 43 -30.02 33.15 -12.24
N PRO A 44 -30.99 33.21 -11.31
CA PRO A 44 -30.87 32.51 -10.02
C PRO A 44 -30.76 30.99 -10.17
N ARG A 45 -31.49 30.37 -11.12
CA ARG A 45 -31.36 28.93 -11.40
C ARG A 45 -29.95 28.56 -11.84
N LYS A 46 -29.35 29.34 -12.74
CA LYS A 46 -27.97 29.09 -13.21
C LYS A 46 -26.95 29.27 -12.09
N ILE A 47 -27.11 30.28 -11.25
CA ILE A 47 -26.26 30.49 -10.06
C ILE A 47 -26.36 29.30 -9.09
N SER A 48 -27.58 28.85 -8.80
CA SER A 48 -27.81 27.70 -7.91
C SER A 48 -27.19 26.42 -8.46
N TYR A 49 -27.37 26.16 -9.76
CA TYR A 49 -26.76 25.02 -10.44
C TYR A 49 -25.23 25.01 -10.33
N ILE A 50 -24.58 26.14 -10.66
CA ILE A 50 -23.12 26.30 -10.56
C ILE A 50 -22.64 26.13 -9.10
N SER A 51 -23.37 26.68 -8.14
CA SER A 51 -23.06 26.52 -6.71
C SER A 51 -23.15 25.06 -6.26
N ASN A 52 -24.11 24.29 -6.77
CA ASN A 52 -24.28 22.87 -6.48
C ASN A 52 -23.18 22.01 -7.12
N ILE A 53 -22.77 22.30 -8.35
CA ILE A 53 -21.61 21.62 -8.95
C ILE A 53 -20.35 21.92 -8.14
N PHE A 54 -20.17 23.18 -7.75
CA PHE A 54 -18.99 23.57 -6.99
C PHE A 54 -18.92 22.93 -5.60
N SER A 55 -20.06 22.80 -4.90
CA SER A 55 -20.12 22.06 -3.64
C SER A 55 -19.78 20.57 -3.83
N THR A 56 -20.22 19.97 -4.94
CA THR A 56 -19.86 18.60 -5.33
C THR A 56 -18.35 18.47 -5.56
N ILE A 57 -17.73 19.42 -6.27
CA ILE A 57 -16.27 19.44 -6.48
C ILE A 57 -15.50 19.57 -5.17
N LYS A 58 -15.96 20.40 -4.23
CA LYS A 58 -15.34 20.51 -2.90
C LYS A 58 -15.35 19.18 -2.16
N GLU A 59 -16.46 18.46 -2.23
CA GLU A 59 -16.59 17.14 -1.61
C GLU A 59 -15.70 16.10 -2.31
N LEU A 60 -15.66 16.11 -3.65
CA LEU A 60 -14.77 15.24 -4.44
C LEU A 60 -13.30 15.49 -4.09
N GLN A 61 -12.88 16.75 -3.96
CA GLN A 61 -11.52 17.11 -3.55
C GLN A 61 -11.18 16.52 -2.18
N ARG A 62 -12.06 16.70 -1.18
CA ARG A 62 -11.87 16.15 0.17
C ARG A 62 -11.73 14.62 0.16
N ARG A 63 -12.62 13.93 -0.56
CA ARG A 63 -12.59 12.47 -0.68
C ARG A 63 -11.33 11.98 -1.38
N CYS A 64 -10.93 12.63 -2.48
CA CYS A 64 -9.71 12.27 -3.20
C CYS A 64 -8.47 12.49 -2.34
N THR A 65 -8.38 13.60 -1.59
CA THR A 65 -7.29 13.81 -0.62
C THR A 65 -7.21 12.65 0.38
N PHE A 66 -8.34 12.28 0.98
CA PHE A 66 -8.38 11.17 1.95
C PHE A 66 -7.91 9.84 1.32
N ILE A 67 -8.36 9.53 0.10
CA ILE A 67 -7.94 8.31 -0.61
C ILE A 67 -6.44 8.35 -0.92
N VAL A 68 -5.93 9.49 -1.39
CA VAL A 68 -4.49 9.69 -1.68
C VAL A 68 -3.64 9.50 -0.42
N ASP A 69 -4.09 9.99 0.73
CA ASP A 69 -3.41 9.80 2.02
C ASP A 69 -3.41 8.32 2.43
N LYS A 70 -4.51 7.60 2.19
CA LYS A 70 -4.59 6.15 2.43
C LYS A 70 -3.66 5.37 1.51
N CYS A 71 -3.64 5.66 0.21
CA CYS A 71 -2.70 5.06 -0.73
C CYS A 71 -1.24 5.36 -0.35
N SER A 72 -0.96 6.58 0.12
CA SER A 72 0.37 6.96 0.60
C SER A 72 0.76 6.18 1.84
N THR A 73 -0.17 5.99 2.78
CA THR A 73 0.06 5.19 4.00
C THR A 73 0.32 3.73 3.64
N MET A 74 -0.45 3.15 2.72
CA MET A 74 -0.23 1.79 2.22
C MET A 74 1.14 1.64 1.58
N GLN A 75 1.55 2.59 0.74
CA GLN A 75 2.86 2.58 0.11
C GLN A 75 4.01 2.73 1.12
N GLN A 76 3.86 3.58 2.14
CA GLN A 76 4.87 3.79 3.19
C GLN A 76 5.03 2.58 4.10
N LYS A 77 3.93 1.94 4.48
CA LYS A 77 3.99 0.67 5.22
C LYS A 77 4.65 -0.42 4.38
N GLY A 78 4.45 -0.36 3.06
CA GLY A 78 4.97 -1.36 2.13
C GLY A 78 4.29 -2.71 2.35
N LEU A 79 4.78 -3.70 1.63
CA LEU A 79 4.45 -5.10 1.92
C LEU A 79 5.31 -5.57 3.09
N GLU A 80 4.78 -6.43 3.96
CA GLU A 80 5.53 -7.00 5.07
C GLU A 80 6.67 -7.88 4.53
N LYS A 81 7.86 -7.75 5.12
CA LYS A 81 9.01 -8.58 4.76
C LYS A 81 8.98 -9.84 5.62
N VAL A 82 9.10 -11.00 5.00
CA VAL A 82 9.39 -12.26 5.69
C VAL A 82 10.70 -12.15 6.46
N ASP A 83 10.72 -12.65 7.69
CA ASP A 83 11.91 -12.68 8.54
C ASP A 83 12.94 -13.67 7.98
N THR A 84 14.09 -13.15 7.54
CA THR A 84 15.21 -13.94 6.99
C THR A 84 16.33 -14.19 8.00
N THR A 85 16.15 -13.82 9.27
CA THR A 85 17.19 -13.84 10.31
C THR A 85 17.71 -15.27 10.63
N SER A 86 16.84 -16.28 10.59
CA SER A 86 17.26 -17.68 10.76
C SER A 86 18.26 -18.13 9.68
N LEU A 87 18.09 -17.68 8.43
CA LEU A 87 19.00 -18.05 7.36
C LEU A 87 20.39 -17.41 7.52
N GLU A 88 20.46 -16.16 7.97
CA GLU A 88 21.74 -15.49 8.28
C GLU A 88 22.50 -16.26 9.36
N THR A 89 21.78 -16.76 10.36
CA THR A 89 22.33 -17.61 11.42
C THR A 89 22.86 -18.93 10.86
N LEU A 90 22.13 -19.58 9.94
CA LEU A 90 22.57 -20.79 9.26
C LEU A 90 23.87 -20.56 8.47
N MET A 91 23.96 -19.45 7.72
CA MET A 91 25.15 -19.10 6.95
C MET A 91 26.36 -18.85 7.85
N MET A 92 26.15 -18.22 9.01
CA MET A 92 27.21 -18.06 10.00
C MET A 92 27.74 -19.42 10.48
N ILE A 93 26.86 -20.37 10.81
CA ILE A 93 27.26 -21.72 11.24
C ILE A 93 28.03 -22.45 10.13
N ILE A 94 27.59 -22.33 8.88
CA ILE A 94 28.27 -22.95 7.74
C ILE A 94 29.65 -22.34 7.50
N SER A 95 29.81 -21.03 7.67
CA SER A 95 31.13 -20.39 7.59
C SER A 95 32.06 -20.89 8.71
N GLN A 96 31.54 -21.15 9.91
CA GLN A 96 32.31 -21.78 10.99
C GLN A 96 32.70 -23.23 10.66
N LEU A 97 31.81 -24.01 10.01
CA LEU A 97 32.13 -25.35 9.52
C LEU A 97 33.21 -25.32 8.44
N ARG A 98 33.15 -24.36 7.50
CA ARG A 98 34.19 -24.14 6.48
C ARG A 98 35.53 -23.72 7.09
N ALA A 99 35.53 -22.96 8.19
CA ALA A 99 36.76 -22.54 8.85
C ALA A 99 37.41 -23.65 9.71
N THR A 100 36.64 -24.64 10.15
CA THR A 100 37.13 -25.69 11.05
C THR A 100 37.80 -26.81 10.27
N LYS A 101 39.12 -26.94 10.44
CA LYS A 101 39.94 -27.96 9.78
C LYS A 101 39.77 -29.34 10.43
N VAL A 102 39.80 -30.37 9.60
CA VAL A 102 39.78 -31.78 9.99
C VAL A 102 41.15 -32.40 9.74
N PRO A 103 41.85 -32.87 10.79
CA PRO A 103 43.13 -33.54 10.63
C PRO A 103 43.00 -34.83 9.80
N GLU A 104 44.01 -35.11 8.98
CA GLU A 104 44.01 -36.26 8.06
C GLU A 104 43.86 -37.61 8.78
N PHE A 105 44.36 -37.73 10.01
CA PHE A 105 44.29 -38.97 10.80
C PHE A 105 42.86 -39.34 11.26
N VAL A 106 41.91 -38.41 11.15
CA VAL A 106 40.49 -38.63 11.47
C VAL A 106 39.73 -39.18 10.26
N VAL A 107 40.22 -38.92 9.04
CA VAL A 107 39.54 -39.30 7.80
C VAL A 107 39.91 -40.73 7.43
N ALA A 108 38.92 -41.62 7.35
CA ALA A 108 39.15 -43.00 6.96
C ALA A 108 39.73 -43.07 5.53
N SER A 109 40.80 -43.83 5.34
CA SER A 109 41.59 -43.92 4.10
C SER A 109 40.85 -44.49 2.86
N GLY A 110 39.53 -44.72 2.96
CA GLY A 110 38.65 -45.17 1.87
C GLY A 110 37.38 -44.33 1.69
N GLY A 111 37.25 -43.19 2.38
CA GLY A 111 36.08 -42.31 2.30
C GLY A 111 36.05 -41.45 1.03
N THR A 112 35.94 -42.07 -0.14
CA THR A 112 35.59 -41.36 -1.38
C THR A 112 34.10 -41.02 -1.38
N HIS A 113 33.73 -39.78 -1.03
CA HIS A 113 32.51 -39.17 -1.56
C HIS A 113 32.94 -38.32 -2.78
N HIS A 114 32.68 -38.80 -4.01
CA HIS A 114 31.52 -38.37 -4.80
C HIS A 114 31.35 -36.85 -4.88
N SER A 115 32.40 -36.12 -5.25
CA SER A 115 32.23 -34.94 -6.08
C SER A 115 32.11 -35.41 -7.53
N GLY A 116 30.88 -35.33 -8.07
CA GLY A 116 30.62 -35.62 -9.48
C GLY A 116 31.44 -34.67 -10.37
N GLY A 117 32.22 -35.24 -11.29
CA GLY A 117 33.05 -34.49 -12.21
C GLY A 117 33.96 -35.39 -13.03
N VAL A 118 33.38 -36.02 -14.04
CA VAL A 118 33.99 -36.84 -15.09
C VAL A 118 35.40 -36.38 -15.50
N GLY A 119 36.36 -37.31 -15.48
CA GLY A 119 37.54 -37.22 -16.36
C GLY A 119 38.85 -37.73 -15.80
N GLY A 120 39.21 -38.96 -16.16
CA GLY A 120 40.59 -39.29 -16.51
C GLY A 120 41.49 -39.83 -15.40
N ALA A 121 41.78 -41.14 -15.50
CA ALA A 121 42.95 -41.76 -14.92
C ALA A 121 44.22 -40.99 -15.33
N GLY A 122 44.99 -40.54 -14.34
CA GLY A 122 46.21 -39.77 -14.56
C GLY A 122 47.02 -39.63 -13.27
N VAL A 123 47.98 -40.55 -13.13
CA VAL A 123 49.17 -40.57 -12.29
C VAL A 123 49.65 -39.21 -11.73
N GLY A 124 49.94 -39.19 -10.43
CA GLY A 124 51.09 -38.48 -9.85
C GLY A 124 50.86 -37.04 -9.37
N GLY A 125 51.03 -36.82 -8.06
CA GLY A 125 51.22 -35.48 -7.49
C GLY A 125 50.44 -35.24 -6.20
N GLY A 126 51.08 -35.53 -5.06
CA GLY A 126 50.55 -35.23 -3.73
C GLY A 126 50.32 -33.73 -3.53
N GLY A 127 49.05 -33.34 -3.55
CA GLY A 127 48.56 -32.13 -2.88
C GLY A 127 47.62 -32.59 -1.78
N LYS A 128 48.11 -32.64 -0.54
CA LYS A 128 47.29 -32.85 0.65
C LYS A 128 46.24 -31.75 0.74
N LYS A 129 45.04 -31.97 0.18
CA LYS A 129 43.90 -31.11 0.45
C LYS A 129 43.47 -31.40 1.88
N GLY A 130 43.77 -30.49 2.79
CA GLY A 130 43.21 -30.54 4.14
C GLY A 130 41.69 -30.54 4.03
N PHE A 131 41.04 -31.40 4.81
CA PHE A 131 39.58 -31.48 4.87
C PHE A 131 39.05 -30.44 5.84
N ASN A 132 37.84 -29.95 5.59
CA ASN A 132 37.10 -29.06 6.47
C ASN A 132 35.78 -29.72 6.87
N LEU A 133 35.18 -29.31 7.99
CA LEU A 133 33.89 -29.89 8.42
C LEU A 133 32.77 -29.68 7.40
N SER A 134 32.89 -28.65 6.56
CA SER A 134 31.95 -28.39 5.46
C SER A 134 31.91 -29.49 4.40
N ASP A 135 32.97 -30.29 4.25
CA ASP A 135 33.05 -31.32 3.21
C ASP A 135 32.17 -32.55 3.53
N PHE A 136 31.63 -32.60 4.75
CA PHE A 136 30.77 -33.68 5.25
C PHE A 136 29.28 -33.30 5.29
N ILE A 137 28.91 -32.13 4.75
CA ILE A 137 27.53 -31.66 4.67
C ILE A 137 27.15 -31.40 3.20
N SER A 138 25.86 -31.53 2.88
CA SER A 138 25.35 -31.18 1.54
C SER A 138 25.32 -29.66 1.35
N ILE A 139 26.39 -29.10 0.78
CA ILE A 139 26.48 -27.66 0.49
C ILE A 139 25.54 -27.25 -0.65
N GLU A 140 25.32 -28.14 -1.64
CA GLU A 140 24.53 -27.85 -2.84
C GLU A 140 23.08 -27.46 -2.50
N SER A 141 22.44 -28.18 -1.58
CA SER A 141 21.06 -27.89 -1.15
C SER A 141 20.96 -26.56 -0.40
N ILE A 142 22.02 -26.18 0.33
CA ILE A 142 22.08 -24.92 1.08
C ILE A 142 22.31 -23.75 0.12
N ASP A 143 23.15 -23.94 -0.90
CA ASP A 143 23.39 -22.91 -1.92
C ASP A 143 22.12 -22.63 -2.75
N VAL A 144 21.30 -23.64 -3.04
CA VAL A 144 19.97 -23.45 -3.66
C VAL A 144 19.04 -22.65 -2.75
N LEU A 145 18.97 -22.98 -1.46
CA LEU A 145 18.17 -22.25 -0.49
C LEU A 145 18.62 -20.78 -0.38
N LYS A 146 19.93 -20.54 -0.39
CA LYS A 146 20.52 -19.20 -0.42
C LYS A 146 20.08 -18.41 -1.64
N GLN A 147 20.20 -19.00 -2.83
CA GLN A 147 19.79 -18.36 -4.09
C GLN A 147 18.31 -18.01 -4.09
N ASN A 148 17.45 -18.88 -3.55
CA ASN A 148 16.01 -18.64 -3.44
C ASN A 148 15.70 -17.45 -2.52
N VAL A 149 16.39 -17.34 -1.38
CA VAL A 149 16.19 -16.22 -0.45
C VAL A 149 16.76 -14.90 -1.00
N GLU A 150 17.95 -14.92 -1.59
CA GLU A 150 18.50 -13.74 -2.27
C GLU A 150 17.60 -13.28 -3.44
N GLY A 151 17.04 -14.24 -4.16
CA GLY A 151 16.02 -14.01 -5.19
C GLY A 151 14.75 -13.37 -4.63
N TYR A 152 14.25 -13.87 -3.51
CA TYR A 152 13.10 -13.30 -2.79
C TYR A 152 13.38 -11.86 -2.36
N ASP A 153 14.50 -11.60 -1.69
CA ASP A 153 14.87 -10.27 -1.21
C ASP A 153 15.04 -9.26 -2.35
N SER A 154 15.65 -9.70 -3.46
CA SER A 154 15.78 -8.89 -4.68
C SER A 154 14.41 -8.57 -5.28
N ASN A 155 13.52 -9.56 -5.38
CA ASN A 155 12.18 -9.39 -5.93
C ASN A 155 11.29 -8.53 -5.03
N PHE A 156 11.35 -8.71 -3.71
CA PHE A 156 10.64 -7.88 -2.73
C PHE A 156 11.06 -6.40 -2.84
N LYS A 157 12.37 -6.12 -2.94
CA LYS A 157 12.88 -4.75 -3.17
C LYS A 157 12.37 -4.18 -4.49
N LYS A 158 12.39 -4.96 -5.58
CA LYS A 158 11.88 -4.54 -6.89
C LYS A 158 10.37 -4.26 -6.86
N ILE A 159 9.58 -5.09 -6.17
CA ILE A 159 8.13 -4.89 -6.02
C ILE A 159 7.85 -3.60 -5.24
N ASN A 160 8.51 -3.40 -4.09
CA ASN A 160 8.33 -2.17 -3.31
C ASN A 160 8.77 -0.92 -4.09
N GLN A 161 9.87 -1.01 -4.86
CA GLN A 161 10.29 0.08 -5.74
C GLN A 161 9.25 0.35 -6.85
N LEU A 162 8.75 -0.70 -7.51
CA LEU A 162 7.68 -0.58 -8.50
C LEU A 162 6.43 0.08 -7.91
N LEU A 163 6.01 -0.32 -6.71
CA LEU A 163 4.86 0.27 -6.02
C LEU A 163 5.11 1.75 -5.68
N ALA A 164 6.32 2.11 -5.27
CA ALA A 164 6.68 3.50 -5.00
C ALA A 164 6.66 4.36 -6.28
N ASP A 165 7.23 3.85 -7.38
CA ASP A 165 7.27 4.53 -8.67
C ASP A 165 5.85 4.70 -9.25
N GLN A 166 5.04 3.64 -9.19
CA GLN A 166 3.65 3.68 -9.64
C GLN A 166 2.77 4.55 -8.74
N HIS A 167 3.03 4.62 -7.43
CA HIS A 167 2.34 5.55 -6.55
C HIS A 167 2.66 7.01 -6.93
N ALA A 168 3.92 7.32 -7.25
CA ALA A 168 4.30 8.65 -7.70
C ALA A 168 3.61 9.03 -9.03
N HIS A 169 3.60 8.11 -10.00
CA HIS A 169 3.07 8.34 -11.34
C HIS A 169 1.53 8.31 -11.42
N LEU A 170 0.87 7.37 -10.74
CA LEU A 170 -0.58 7.19 -10.80
C LEU A 170 -1.31 8.05 -9.77
N ILE A 171 -0.76 8.24 -8.57
CA ILE A 171 -1.46 8.92 -7.47
C ILE A 171 -0.96 10.36 -7.29
N LYS A 172 0.31 10.54 -6.93
CA LYS A 172 0.83 11.87 -6.53
C LYS A 172 0.83 12.88 -7.67
N ALA A 173 1.37 12.53 -8.84
CA ALA A 173 1.50 13.49 -9.95
C ALA A 173 0.13 13.91 -10.52
N PRO A 174 -0.80 12.99 -10.82
CA PRO A 174 -2.13 13.35 -11.32
C PRO A 174 -2.94 14.14 -10.29
N PHE A 175 -2.97 13.69 -9.02
CA PHE A 175 -3.67 14.41 -7.97
C PHE A 175 -3.08 15.80 -7.71
N GLY A 176 -1.75 15.93 -7.75
CA GLY A 176 -1.07 17.22 -7.64
C GLY A 176 -1.49 18.20 -8.75
N SER A 177 -1.69 17.72 -9.98
CA SER A 177 -2.22 18.51 -11.09
C SER A 177 -3.68 18.93 -10.85
N ILE A 178 -4.54 17.97 -10.46
CA ILE A 178 -5.97 18.20 -10.18
C ILE A 178 -6.15 19.20 -9.04
N SER A 179 -5.39 19.05 -7.95
CA SER A 179 -5.42 19.93 -6.79
C SER A 179 -4.99 21.36 -7.13
N LYS A 180 -3.95 21.53 -7.96
CA LYS A 180 -3.56 22.85 -8.47
C LYS A 180 -4.66 23.50 -9.32
N LYS A 181 -5.31 22.72 -10.20
CA LYS A 181 -6.46 23.20 -10.99
C LYS A 181 -7.63 23.60 -10.08
N TYR A 182 -7.94 22.79 -9.06
CA TYR A 182 -8.97 23.10 -8.08
C TYR A 182 -8.70 24.42 -7.34
N THR A 183 -7.48 24.68 -6.88
CA THR A 183 -7.16 25.95 -6.19
C THR A 183 -7.34 27.16 -7.11
N LYS A 184 -6.95 27.05 -8.39
CA LYS A 184 -7.21 28.09 -9.39
C LYS A 184 -8.70 28.28 -9.61
N LEU A 185 -9.44 27.19 -9.78
CA LEU A 185 -10.88 27.18 -9.98
C LEU A 185 -11.65 27.77 -8.79
N LEU A 186 -11.23 27.48 -7.57
CA LEU A 186 -11.79 28.06 -6.34
C LEU A 186 -11.65 29.59 -6.34
N LYS A 187 -10.48 30.10 -6.76
CA LYS A 187 -10.26 31.54 -6.88
C LYS A 187 -11.17 32.14 -7.96
N THR A 188 -11.16 31.58 -9.18
CA THR A 188 -12.00 32.05 -10.29
C THR A 188 -13.49 31.99 -9.95
N TYR A 189 -13.95 30.92 -9.28
CA TYR A 189 -15.33 30.80 -8.80
C TYR A 189 -15.65 31.91 -7.80
N ASN A 190 -14.80 32.15 -6.80
CA ASN A 190 -15.05 33.21 -5.81
C ASN A 190 -15.07 34.59 -6.47
N ASP A 191 -14.17 34.86 -7.42
CA ASP A 191 -14.09 36.12 -8.15
C ASP A 191 -15.37 36.34 -9.00
N ILE A 192 -15.79 35.34 -9.77
CA ILE A 192 -17.02 35.41 -10.59
C ILE A 192 -18.26 35.49 -9.70
N MET A 193 -18.33 34.72 -8.62
CA MET A 193 -19.46 34.78 -7.70
C MET A 193 -19.51 36.09 -6.93
N TYR A 194 -18.36 36.71 -6.64
CA TYR A 194 -18.30 38.06 -6.14
C TYR A 194 -18.78 39.06 -7.21
N GLU A 195 -18.38 38.94 -8.47
CA GLU A 195 -18.85 39.83 -9.53
C GLU A 195 -20.38 39.72 -9.76
N VAL A 196 -20.89 38.49 -9.76
CA VAL A 196 -22.32 38.19 -9.96
C VAL A 196 -23.18 38.58 -8.74
N ASN A 197 -22.67 38.41 -7.51
CA ASN A 197 -23.44 38.68 -6.28
C ASN A 197 -23.09 40.01 -5.59
N ALA A 198 -21.82 40.41 -5.57
CA ALA A 198 -21.28 41.47 -4.70
C ALA A 198 -21.33 42.88 -5.29
N SER A 199 -21.89 43.06 -6.48
CA SER A 199 -22.41 44.38 -6.80
C SER A 199 -23.74 44.57 -6.06
N ASN A 200 -23.70 44.95 -4.77
CA ASN A 200 -24.87 45.50 -4.07
C ASN A 200 -25.50 46.60 -4.93
N ASN A 201 -24.70 47.36 -5.69
CA ASN A 201 -25.22 48.34 -6.65
C ASN A 201 -25.89 47.72 -7.88
N ASN A 202 -25.37 46.63 -8.47
CA ASN A 202 -25.95 46.07 -9.70
C ASN A 202 -27.09 45.06 -9.44
N SER A 203 -27.10 44.37 -8.30
CA SER A 203 -28.27 43.63 -7.83
C SER A 203 -29.38 44.58 -7.40
N ASN A 204 -29.03 45.73 -6.82
CA ASN A 204 -29.96 46.85 -6.66
C ASN A 204 -30.41 47.41 -8.01
N ILE A 205 -29.54 47.54 -9.02
CA ILE A 205 -29.95 48.00 -10.36
C ILE A 205 -30.94 47.03 -11.01
N LEU A 206 -30.71 45.72 -10.99
CA LEU A 206 -31.68 44.77 -11.56
C LEU A 206 -33.00 44.76 -10.78
N ARG A 207 -32.96 44.84 -9.44
CA ARG A 207 -34.17 44.99 -8.62
C ARG A 207 -34.89 46.32 -8.85
N GLN A 208 -34.12 47.38 -9.05
CA GLN A 208 -34.63 48.71 -9.36
C GLN A 208 -35.29 48.70 -10.74
N ILE A 209 -34.66 48.09 -11.75
CA ILE A 209 -35.24 47.92 -13.08
C ILE A 209 -36.54 47.09 -12.98
N LEU A 210 -36.58 46.01 -12.19
CA LEU A 210 -37.83 45.25 -11.98
C LEU A 210 -38.92 46.09 -11.32
N LYS A 211 -38.56 46.91 -10.32
CA LYS A 211 -39.51 47.80 -9.63
C LYS A 211 -40.03 48.90 -10.56
N GLU A 212 -39.14 49.52 -11.33
CA GLU A 212 -39.47 50.52 -12.36
C GLU A 212 -40.38 49.90 -13.42
N ASN A 213 -40.02 48.73 -13.94
CA ASN A 213 -40.79 47.97 -14.91
C ASN A 213 -42.19 47.62 -14.41
N SER A 214 -42.34 47.22 -13.13
CA SER A 214 -43.65 46.95 -12.53
C SER A 214 -44.49 48.22 -12.35
N SER A 215 -43.85 49.37 -12.06
CA SER A 215 -44.54 50.68 -12.03
C SER A 215 -45.05 51.05 -13.42
N LEU A 216 -44.18 50.96 -14.43
CA LEU A 216 -44.48 51.28 -15.82
C LEU A 216 -45.56 50.34 -16.40
N GLU A 217 -45.58 49.06 -15.99
CA GLU A 217 -46.65 48.12 -16.33
C GLU A 217 -48.01 48.57 -15.77
N GLY A 218 -48.04 49.05 -14.51
CA GLY A 218 -49.24 49.62 -13.90
C GLY A 218 -49.72 50.89 -14.60
N GLU A 219 -48.80 51.76 -15.01
CA GLU A 219 -49.09 52.98 -15.77
C GLU A 219 -49.65 52.63 -17.16
N LEU A 220 -49.04 51.70 -17.90
CA LEU A 220 -49.54 51.21 -19.18
C LEU A 220 -50.96 50.62 -19.07
N ALA A 221 -51.23 49.82 -18.04
CA ALA A 221 -52.54 49.23 -17.81
C ALA A 221 -53.59 50.31 -17.52
N THR A 222 -53.23 51.34 -16.76
CA THR A 222 -54.12 52.46 -16.42
C THR A 222 -54.46 53.28 -17.67
N ILE A 223 -53.47 53.63 -18.49
CA ILE A 223 -53.71 54.37 -19.75
C ILE A 223 -54.55 53.55 -20.73
N LEU A 224 -54.29 52.24 -20.84
CA LEU A 224 -55.08 51.36 -21.70
C LEU A 224 -56.53 51.25 -21.22
N GLU A 225 -56.76 51.17 -19.91
CA GLU A 225 -58.10 51.19 -19.31
C GLU A 225 -58.82 52.51 -19.58
N GLN A 226 -58.13 53.65 -19.43
CA GLN A 226 -58.68 54.97 -19.74
C GLN A 226 -59.05 55.12 -21.21
N LEU A 227 -58.20 54.70 -22.15
CA LEU A 227 -58.49 54.73 -23.59
C LEU A 227 -59.65 53.79 -23.96
N THR A 228 -59.74 52.63 -23.31
CA THR A 228 -60.85 51.68 -23.50
C THR A 228 -62.16 52.28 -22.99
N ASN A 229 -62.14 52.90 -21.80
CA ASN A 229 -63.28 53.58 -21.22
C ASN A 229 -63.74 54.76 -22.08
N HIS A 230 -62.81 55.57 -22.60
CA HIS A 230 -63.13 56.68 -23.50
C HIS A 230 -63.80 56.17 -24.79
N TYR A 231 -63.24 55.16 -25.45
CA TYR A 231 -63.84 54.55 -26.64
C TYR A 231 -65.27 54.01 -26.36
N ASP A 232 -65.45 53.29 -25.25
CA ASP A 232 -66.76 52.75 -24.86
C ASP A 232 -67.79 53.85 -24.59
N GLN A 233 -67.38 54.97 -23.98
CA GLN A 233 -68.27 56.11 -23.71
C GLN A 233 -68.69 56.82 -25.00
N VAL A 234 -67.74 57.12 -25.91
CA VAL A 234 -68.06 57.74 -27.21
C VAL A 234 -68.95 56.82 -28.05
N PHE A 235 -68.70 55.50 -28.02
CA PHE A 235 -69.51 54.52 -28.74
C PHE A 235 -70.94 54.43 -28.19
N ARG A 236 -71.12 54.37 -26.87
CA ARG A 236 -72.45 54.35 -26.21
C ARG A 236 -73.24 55.61 -26.53
N LEU A 237 -72.61 56.78 -26.46
CA LEU A 237 -73.24 58.06 -26.80
C LEU A 237 -73.74 58.11 -28.24
N ARG A 238 -72.97 57.55 -29.17
CA ARG A 238 -73.39 57.43 -30.56
C ARG A 238 -74.58 56.49 -30.74
N GLU A 239 -74.61 55.36 -30.03
CA GLU A 239 -75.79 54.48 -30.04
C GLU A 239 -77.04 55.15 -29.44
N GLU A 240 -76.88 55.88 -28.35
CA GLU A 240 -77.97 56.59 -27.67
C GLU A 240 -78.50 57.76 -28.52
N SER A 241 -77.62 58.51 -29.18
CA SER A 241 -77.98 59.60 -30.10
C SER A 241 -78.75 59.14 -31.34
N ILE A 242 -78.59 57.86 -31.75
CA ILE A 242 -79.35 57.25 -32.84
C ILE A 242 -80.73 56.77 -32.37
N LYS A 243 -80.86 56.33 -31.11
CA LYS A 243 -82.08 55.75 -30.54
C LYS A 243 -83.05 56.79 -29.99
N ASP A 244 -82.56 57.92 -29.47
CA ASP A 244 -83.39 58.98 -28.88
C ASP A 244 -82.76 60.37 -29.07
N ALA A 245 -83.38 61.23 -29.89
CA ALA A 245 -82.85 62.58 -30.18
C ALA A 245 -82.94 63.56 -28.99
N ASN A 246 -83.64 63.17 -27.92
CA ASN A 246 -83.83 63.94 -26.68
C ASN A 246 -83.21 63.27 -25.44
N ALA A 247 -82.47 62.16 -25.60
CA ALA A 247 -81.79 61.53 -24.48
C ALA A 247 -80.71 62.47 -23.91
N THR A 248 -80.73 62.55 -22.58
CA THR A 248 -79.97 63.41 -21.67
C THR A 248 -78.55 63.78 -22.11
N ALA A 249 -78.25 65.07 -21.92
CA ALA A 249 -76.90 65.61 -21.91
C ALA A 249 -76.05 64.94 -20.82
N GLY A 250 -75.46 63.78 -21.14
CA GLY A 250 -74.18 63.40 -20.54
C GLY A 250 -73.15 64.47 -20.90
N ASP A 251 -72.13 64.65 -20.06
CA ASP A 251 -71.12 65.72 -20.16
C ASP A 251 -70.36 65.69 -21.50
N PHE A 252 -70.97 66.19 -22.58
CA PHE A 252 -70.37 66.32 -23.90
C PHE A 252 -69.07 67.12 -23.85
N SER A 253 -68.99 68.09 -22.91
CA SER A 253 -67.78 68.87 -22.65
C SER A 253 -66.63 67.99 -22.15
N VAL A 254 -66.89 66.90 -21.43
CA VAL A 254 -65.84 66.01 -20.92
C VAL A 254 -65.28 65.19 -22.08
N LEU A 255 -66.13 64.61 -22.93
CA LEU A 255 -65.66 63.83 -24.08
C LEU A 255 -65.01 64.65 -25.18
N GLU A 256 -65.48 65.89 -25.40
CA GLU A 256 -64.83 66.81 -26.33
C GLU A 256 -63.40 67.14 -25.86
N ASN A 257 -63.22 67.35 -24.55
CA ASN A 257 -61.90 67.57 -23.96
C ASN A 257 -61.03 66.31 -24.04
N ASP A 258 -61.58 65.13 -23.69
CA ASP A 258 -60.84 63.86 -23.78
C ASP A 258 -60.33 63.60 -25.22
N VAL A 259 -61.13 63.90 -26.25
CA VAL A 259 -60.73 63.76 -27.66
C VAL A 259 -59.58 64.70 -28.01
N LEU A 260 -59.56 65.92 -27.47
CA LEU A 260 -58.47 66.87 -27.64
C LEU A 260 -57.19 66.42 -26.93
N GLU A 261 -57.31 65.67 -25.83
CA GLU A 261 -56.19 65.13 -25.03
C GLU A 261 -55.61 63.80 -25.59
N LEU A 262 -56.33 63.08 -26.46
CA LEU A 262 -55.87 61.82 -27.07
C LEU A 262 -54.43 61.86 -27.65
N PRO A 263 -54.00 62.92 -28.37
CA PRO A 263 -52.63 63.00 -28.88
C PRO A 263 -51.59 63.10 -27.77
N GLU A 264 -51.91 63.79 -26.67
CA GLU A 264 -51.01 63.94 -25.51
C GLU A 264 -50.88 62.60 -24.78
N VAL A 265 -52.01 61.91 -24.54
CA VAL A 265 -52.03 60.56 -23.96
C VAL A 265 -51.26 59.57 -24.82
N SER A 266 -51.37 59.65 -26.15
CA SER A 266 -50.60 58.79 -27.05
C SER A 266 -49.09 59.07 -26.99
N ASN A 267 -48.68 60.32 -26.78
CA ASN A 267 -47.27 60.67 -26.59
C ASN A 267 -46.74 60.17 -25.24
N GLU A 268 -47.54 60.28 -24.18
CA GLU A 268 -47.20 59.74 -22.85
C GLU A 268 -47.03 58.22 -22.89
N LEU A 269 -47.95 57.52 -23.56
CA LEU A 269 -47.85 56.07 -23.77
C LEU A 269 -46.56 55.68 -24.53
N GLN A 270 -46.20 56.45 -25.56
CA GLN A 270 -44.97 56.23 -26.31
C GLN A 270 -43.73 56.47 -25.45
N ASN A 271 -43.73 57.50 -24.60
CA ASN A 271 -42.64 57.78 -23.66
C ASN A 271 -42.46 56.64 -22.66
N ILE A 272 -43.55 56.11 -22.09
CA ILE A 272 -43.51 54.95 -21.17
C ILE A 272 -42.93 53.73 -21.90
N TYR A 273 -43.38 53.47 -23.13
CA TYR A 273 -42.83 52.39 -23.96
C TYR A 273 -41.32 52.55 -24.19
N ASP A 274 -40.86 53.75 -24.53
CA ASP A 274 -39.44 54.01 -24.78
C ASP A 274 -38.59 53.78 -23.53
N ILE A 275 -39.11 54.14 -22.34
CA ILE A 275 -38.46 53.82 -21.05
C ILE A 275 -38.39 52.30 -20.83
N ILE A 276 -39.47 51.56 -21.10
CA ILE A 276 -39.49 50.09 -21.00
C ILE A 276 -38.48 49.47 -21.96
N VAL A 277 -38.38 49.97 -23.20
CA VAL A 277 -37.40 49.50 -24.17
C VAL A 277 -35.97 49.77 -23.68
N HIS A 278 -35.70 50.95 -23.14
CA HIS A 278 -34.39 51.29 -22.59
C HIS A 278 -34.02 50.38 -21.39
N ASN A 279 -34.95 50.18 -20.47
CA ASN A 279 -34.78 49.30 -19.30
C ASN A 279 -34.59 47.83 -19.71
N SER A 280 -35.33 47.37 -20.71
CA SER A 280 -35.20 46.02 -21.29
C SER A 280 -33.82 45.82 -21.90
N ASN A 281 -33.32 46.78 -22.69
CA ASN A 281 -31.98 46.71 -23.30
C ASN A 281 -30.88 46.69 -22.22
N ARG A 282 -30.97 47.59 -21.24
CA ARG A 282 -29.99 47.68 -20.13
C ARG A 282 -29.95 46.41 -19.29
N ALA A 283 -31.11 45.85 -18.97
CA ALA A 283 -31.17 44.61 -18.21
C ALA A 283 -30.69 43.40 -19.02
N SER A 284 -31.05 43.34 -20.32
CA SER A 284 -30.56 42.30 -21.23
C SER A 284 -29.04 42.30 -21.33
N GLU A 285 -28.39 43.46 -21.43
CA GLU A 285 -26.93 43.59 -21.45
C GLU A 285 -26.28 43.10 -20.15
N LEU A 286 -26.81 43.52 -19.00
CA LEU A 286 -26.35 43.08 -17.68
C LEU A 286 -26.51 41.57 -17.49
N CYS A 287 -27.66 41.02 -17.86
CA CYS A 287 -27.95 39.60 -17.81
C CYS A 287 -27.03 38.81 -18.75
N SER A 288 -26.83 39.27 -19.98
CA SER A 288 -25.97 38.62 -20.98
C SER A 288 -24.52 38.51 -20.52
N ASN A 289 -23.97 39.60 -19.96
CA ASN A 289 -22.62 39.60 -19.39
C ASN A 289 -22.48 38.58 -18.24
N ARG A 290 -23.46 38.53 -17.34
CA ARG A 290 -23.48 37.54 -16.25
C ARG A 290 -23.63 36.11 -16.75
N PHE A 291 -24.51 35.87 -17.72
CA PHE A 291 -24.67 34.55 -18.32
C PHE A 291 -23.38 34.08 -18.99
N HIS A 292 -22.63 34.97 -19.64
CA HIS A 292 -21.32 34.64 -20.22
C HIS A 292 -20.31 34.21 -19.16
N LEU A 293 -20.16 34.99 -18.07
CA LEU A 293 -19.28 34.66 -16.95
C LEU A 293 -19.67 33.32 -16.30
N LEU A 294 -20.97 33.12 -16.06
CA LEU A 294 -21.51 31.88 -15.49
C LEU A 294 -21.29 30.67 -16.42
N SER A 295 -21.39 30.84 -17.73
CA SER A 295 -21.14 29.75 -18.70
C SER A 295 -19.65 29.40 -18.78
N THR A 296 -18.77 30.39 -18.62
CA THR A 296 -17.32 30.17 -18.58
C THR A 296 -16.92 29.32 -17.37
N ILE A 297 -17.45 29.63 -16.18
CA ILE A 297 -17.14 28.86 -14.97
C ILE A 297 -17.81 27.48 -15.00
N GLU A 298 -19.03 27.37 -15.53
CA GLU A 298 -19.74 26.10 -15.73
C GLU A 298 -18.88 25.10 -16.51
N PHE A 299 -18.32 25.52 -17.64
CA PHE A 299 -17.43 24.68 -18.45
C PHE A 299 -16.20 24.20 -17.68
N GLU A 300 -15.53 25.08 -16.92
CA GLU A 300 -14.36 24.71 -16.13
C GLU A 300 -14.72 23.80 -14.94
N LEU A 301 -15.90 23.98 -14.34
CA LEU A 301 -16.41 23.09 -13.29
C LEU A 301 -16.66 21.68 -13.85
N GLU A 302 -17.34 21.56 -14.99
CA GLU A 302 -17.60 20.27 -15.64
C GLU A 302 -16.32 19.53 -16.00
N LYS A 303 -15.35 20.24 -16.58
CA LYS A 303 -14.02 19.70 -16.91
C LYS A 303 -13.26 19.22 -15.66
N GLN A 304 -13.39 19.93 -14.55
CA GLN A 304 -12.79 19.54 -13.30
C GLN A 304 -13.46 18.29 -12.70
N VAL A 305 -14.80 18.18 -12.77
CA VAL A 305 -15.53 16.97 -12.38
C VAL A 305 -15.03 15.76 -13.18
N GLU A 306 -14.88 15.92 -14.50
CA GLU A 306 -14.40 14.83 -15.35
C GLU A 306 -12.95 14.42 -14.99
N SER A 307 -12.10 15.39 -14.66
CA SER A 307 -10.73 15.10 -14.17
C SER A 307 -10.73 14.27 -12.88
N TYR A 308 -11.68 14.51 -11.96
CA TYR A 308 -11.81 13.67 -10.75
C TYR A 308 -12.33 12.27 -11.04
N LYS A 309 -13.28 12.13 -11.99
CA LYS A 309 -13.77 10.81 -12.40
C LYS A 309 -12.65 10.00 -13.02
N GLU A 310 -11.91 10.57 -13.97
CA GLU A 310 -10.77 9.89 -14.59
C GLU A 310 -9.73 9.46 -13.54
N PHE A 311 -9.38 10.35 -12.61
CA PHE A 311 -8.46 10.02 -11.53
C PHE A 311 -8.96 8.87 -10.64
N LYS A 312 -10.24 8.89 -10.26
CA LYS A 312 -10.84 7.84 -9.44
C LYS A 312 -10.93 6.51 -10.18
N ASP A 313 -11.48 6.52 -11.39
CA ASP A 313 -11.87 5.31 -12.09
C ASP A 313 -10.70 4.69 -12.85
N VAL A 314 -9.67 5.47 -13.19
CA VAL A 314 -8.48 4.98 -13.89
C VAL A 314 -7.30 4.89 -12.95
N ASN A 315 -6.88 6.00 -12.35
CA ASN A 315 -5.60 6.05 -11.61
C ASN A 315 -5.66 5.29 -10.28
N ILE A 316 -6.66 5.58 -9.45
CA ILE A 316 -6.81 4.93 -8.13
C ILE A 316 -7.04 3.43 -8.31
N ILE A 317 -7.96 3.04 -9.20
CA ILE A 317 -8.25 1.62 -9.46
C ILE A 317 -6.98 0.88 -9.92
N LYS A 318 -6.24 1.42 -10.90
CA LYS A 318 -5.00 0.79 -11.37
C LYS A 318 -3.98 0.59 -10.25
N PHE A 319 -3.79 1.59 -9.40
CA PHE A 319 -2.84 1.48 -8.29
C PHE A 319 -3.29 0.45 -7.25
N VAL A 320 -4.56 0.48 -6.84
CA VAL A 320 -5.10 -0.46 -5.84
C VAL A 320 -5.08 -1.91 -6.36
N THR A 321 -5.44 -2.12 -7.63
CA THR A 321 -5.36 -3.45 -8.26
C THR A 321 -3.92 -3.94 -8.36
N LEU A 322 -2.97 -3.07 -8.73
CA LEU A 322 -1.55 -3.42 -8.74
C LEU A 322 -1.07 -3.81 -7.34
N TYR A 323 -1.39 -2.99 -6.33
CA TYR A 323 -1.02 -3.26 -4.95
C TYR A 323 -1.58 -4.61 -4.47
N SER A 324 -2.87 -4.86 -4.70
CA SER A 324 -3.52 -6.12 -4.33
C SER A 324 -2.90 -7.32 -5.03
N LYS A 325 -2.54 -7.20 -6.32
CA LYS A 325 -1.88 -8.28 -7.06
C LYS A 325 -0.46 -8.54 -6.57
N CYS A 326 0.29 -7.51 -6.22
CA CYS A 326 1.61 -7.66 -5.61
C CYS A 326 1.52 -8.31 -4.24
N ALA A 327 0.55 -7.89 -3.41
CA ALA A 327 0.30 -8.49 -2.10
C ALA A 327 -0.06 -9.98 -2.20
N SER A 328 -1.00 -10.35 -3.08
CA SER A 328 -1.40 -11.75 -3.23
C SER A 328 -0.31 -12.64 -3.80
N GLN A 329 0.54 -12.11 -4.69
CA GLN A 329 1.71 -12.84 -5.17
C GLN A 329 2.76 -13.04 -4.08
N LEU A 330 2.94 -12.07 -3.18
CA LEU A 330 3.84 -12.22 -2.04
C LEU A 330 3.30 -13.26 -1.04
N GLU A 331 2.00 -13.19 -0.73
CA GLU A 331 1.31 -14.11 0.17
C GLU A 331 1.31 -15.56 -0.36
N ALA A 332 1.20 -15.75 -1.69
CA ALA A 332 1.35 -17.06 -2.33
C ALA A 332 2.77 -17.63 -2.16
N VAL A 333 3.81 -16.79 -2.14
CA VAL A 333 5.19 -17.20 -1.87
C VAL A 333 5.37 -17.51 -0.38
N GLU A 334 4.73 -16.77 0.52
CA GLU A 334 4.73 -17.03 1.96
C GLU A 334 4.06 -18.37 2.32
N THR A 335 2.92 -18.68 1.69
CA THR A 335 2.17 -19.92 1.95
C THR A 335 2.79 -21.15 1.31
N ALA A 336 3.49 -21.03 0.18
CA ALA A 336 4.11 -22.16 -0.50
C ALA A 336 5.49 -22.53 0.04
N GLN A 337 6.27 -21.58 0.56
CA GLN A 337 7.71 -21.76 0.80
C GLN A 337 8.18 -21.40 2.22
N ALA A 338 7.58 -20.40 2.88
CA ALA A 338 8.15 -19.85 4.12
C ALA A 338 7.96 -20.75 5.35
N GLN A 339 6.81 -21.42 5.51
CA GLN A 339 6.56 -22.25 6.70
C GLN A 339 7.28 -23.61 6.68
N MET A 340 7.43 -24.23 5.50
CA MET A 340 8.21 -25.46 5.37
C MET A 340 9.72 -25.20 5.45
N ASP A 341 10.22 -24.08 4.88
CA ASP A 341 11.65 -23.83 4.85
C ASP A 341 12.17 -23.22 6.15
N LEU A 342 11.43 -22.37 6.88
CA LEU A 342 11.91 -21.80 8.15
C LEU A 342 12.09 -22.86 9.23
N ALA A 343 11.11 -23.76 9.41
CA ALA A 343 11.23 -24.86 10.37
C ALA A 343 12.36 -25.83 9.99
N THR A 344 12.55 -26.08 8.70
CA THR A 344 13.66 -26.89 8.19
C THR A 344 15.00 -26.19 8.40
N VAL A 345 15.08 -24.88 8.19
CA VAL A 345 16.26 -24.05 8.48
C VAL A 345 16.61 -24.09 9.96
N ASP A 346 15.63 -23.95 10.85
CA ASP A 346 15.86 -24.03 12.30
C ASP A 346 16.36 -25.41 12.74
N GLN A 347 15.82 -26.48 12.13
CA GLN A 347 16.35 -27.83 12.32
C GLN A 347 17.79 -27.96 11.80
N LEU A 348 18.11 -27.44 10.62
CA LEU A 348 19.47 -27.44 10.08
C LEU A 348 20.44 -26.65 10.98
N ILE A 349 20.00 -25.50 11.49
CA ILE A 349 20.76 -24.71 12.49
C ILE A 349 21.06 -25.56 13.71
N PHE A 350 20.03 -26.23 14.27
CA PHE A 350 20.20 -27.11 15.42
C PHE A 350 21.19 -28.25 15.14
N HIS A 351 21.01 -28.96 14.02
CA HIS A 351 21.85 -30.09 13.64
C HIS A 351 23.30 -29.68 13.39
N TYR A 352 23.55 -28.59 12.67
CA TYR A 352 24.92 -28.13 12.38
C TYR A 352 25.60 -27.52 13.60
N ARG A 353 24.86 -26.83 14.49
CA ARG A 353 25.41 -26.42 15.80
C ARG A 353 25.80 -27.64 16.62
N LYS A 354 24.93 -28.65 16.71
CA LYS A 354 25.23 -29.89 17.43
C LYS A 354 26.43 -30.62 16.83
N PHE A 355 26.51 -30.71 15.50
CA PHE A 355 27.64 -31.32 14.80
C PHE A 355 28.96 -30.64 15.14
N LEU A 356 29.00 -29.30 15.04
CA LEU A 356 30.18 -28.51 15.39
C LEU A 356 30.58 -28.69 16.86
N THR A 357 29.60 -28.67 17.78
CA THR A 357 29.83 -28.85 19.21
C THR A 357 30.35 -30.24 19.54
N VAL A 358 29.74 -31.30 18.99
CA VAL A 358 30.17 -32.68 19.20
C VAL A 358 31.59 -32.88 18.67
N TYR A 359 31.88 -32.37 17.48
CA TYR A 359 33.22 -32.49 16.90
C TYR A 359 34.29 -31.78 17.74
N LYS A 360 34.05 -30.52 18.16
CA LYS A 360 35.05 -29.75 18.92
C LYS A 360 35.28 -30.25 20.34
N HIS A 361 34.25 -30.79 21.00
CA HIS A 361 34.31 -31.02 22.45
C HIS A 361 34.24 -32.48 22.86
N ASN A 362 33.62 -33.35 22.06
CA ASN A 362 33.32 -34.72 22.47
C ASN A 362 34.00 -35.77 21.58
N PHE A 363 34.17 -35.49 20.28
CA PHE A 363 34.71 -36.44 19.32
C PHE A 363 36.17 -36.77 19.63
N TYR A 364 37.02 -35.76 19.82
CA TYR A 364 38.44 -35.99 20.11
C TYR A 364 38.69 -36.67 21.46
N SER A 365 37.87 -36.37 22.48
CA SER A 365 37.96 -37.06 23.77
C SER A 365 37.59 -38.53 23.66
N GLU A 366 36.56 -38.86 22.87
CA GLU A 366 36.15 -40.25 22.64
C GLU A 366 37.20 -40.99 21.80
N LEU A 367 37.71 -40.36 20.74
CA LEU A 367 38.77 -40.92 19.91
C LEU A 367 40.05 -41.19 20.71
N HIS A 368 40.43 -40.28 21.61
CA HIS A 368 41.54 -40.48 22.54
C HIS A 368 41.27 -41.64 23.51
N TYR A 369 40.03 -41.75 24.00
CA TYR A 369 39.64 -42.82 24.88
C TYR A 369 39.74 -44.19 24.19
N GLU A 370 39.18 -44.31 22.99
CA GLU A 370 39.17 -45.54 22.19
C GLU A 370 40.59 -45.97 21.80
N LYS A 371 41.43 -45.06 21.28
CA LYS A 371 42.75 -45.42 20.75
C LYS A 371 43.83 -45.60 21.80
N TYR A 372 43.79 -44.84 22.91
CA TYR A 372 44.90 -44.81 23.87
C TYR A 372 44.49 -45.22 25.28
N VAL A 373 43.39 -44.69 25.81
CA VAL A 373 43.03 -44.91 27.22
C VAL A 373 42.50 -46.33 27.46
N TYR A 374 41.56 -46.79 26.63
CA TYR A 374 40.94 -48.10 26.78
C TYR A 374 41.94 -49.24 26.55
N PRO A 375 42.76 -49.25 25.48
CA PRO A 375 43.76 -50.29 25.27
C PRO A 375 44.77 -50.33 26.42
N ARG A 376 45.30 -49.18 26.87
CA ARG A 376 46.23 -49.15 28.02
C ARG A 376 45.60 -49.68 29.30
N LYS A 377 44.34 -49.32 29.60
CA LYS A 377 43.60 -49.84 30.76
C LYS A 377 43.38 -51.35 30.67
N PHE A 378 43.01 -51.83 29.48
CA PHE A 378 42.80 -53.26 29.22
C PHE A 378 44.09 -54.05 29.37
N LEU A 379 45.18 -53.58 28.74
CA LEU A 379 46.51 -54.19 28.83
C LEU A 379 47.07 -54.18 30.25
N ASN A 380 46.90 -53.09 31.00
CA ASN A 380 47.31 -53.04 32.41
C ASN A 380 46.55 -54.06 33.26
N LYS A 381 45.23 -54.23 33.03
CA LYS A 381 44.45 -55.27 33.72
C LYS A 381 44.93 -56.67 33.34
N LEU A 382 45.18 -56.91 32.06
CA LEU A 382 45.68 -58.18 31.55
C LEU A 382 47.07 -58.51 32.15
N LYS A 383 47.98 -57.53 32.15
CA LYS A 383 49.32 -57.64 32.75
C LYS A 383 49.24 -57.93 34.25
N LYS A 384 48.38 -57.22 34.98
CA LYS A 384 48.17 -57.45 36.42
C LYS A 384 47.67 -58.86 36.69
N PHE A 385 46.67 -59.31 35.95
CA PHE A 385 46.14 -60.66 36.08
C PHE A 385 47.20 -61.73 35.78
N LEU A 386 47.89 -61.60 34.64
CA LEU A 386 48.85 -62.60 34.15
C LEU A 386 50.14 -62.65 34.98
N ASN A 387 50.67 -61.50 35.41
CA ASN A 387 51.98 -61.44 36.05
C ASN A 387 51.94 -61.27 37.57
N GLU A 388 50.88 -60.71 38.15
CA GLU A 388 50.78 -60.54 39.61
C GLU A 388 49.88 -61.61 40.21
N GLU A 389 48.62 -61.69 39.77
CA GLU A 389 47.64 -62.58 40.39
C GLU A 389 47.97 -64.06 40.13
N LEU A 390 48.27 -64.41 38.88
CA LEU A 390 48.64 -65.77 38.49
C LEU A 390 50.00 -66.21 39.06
N ASP A 391 50.99 -65.33 39.11
CA ASP A 391 52.28 -65.62 39.75
C ASP A 391 52.15 -65.77 41.28
N GLN A 392 51.31 -64.95 41.93
CA GLN A 392 51.00 -65.11 43.36
C GLN A 392 50.34 -66.46 43.66
N ILE A 393 49.41 -66.91 42.83
CA ILE A 393 48.79 -68.24 42.97
C ILE A 393 49.87 -69.33 42.83
N SER A 394 50.77 -69.23 41.84
CA SER A 394 51.87 -70.17 41.66
C SER A 394 52.85 -70.18 42.85
N LYS A 395 53.22 -69.00 43.38
CA LYS A 395 54.10 -68.86 44.54
C LYS A 395 53.46 -69.40 45.81
N HIS A 396 52.18 -69.10 46.04
CA HIS A 396 51.45 -69.58 47.20
C HIS A 396 51.37 -71.10 47.23
N GLU A 397 51.09 -71.75 46.08
CA GLU A 397 51.05 -73.20 46.00
C GLU A 397 52.45 -73.82 46.20
N ARG A 398 53.51 -73.19 45.65
CA ARG A 398 54.90 -73.60 45.91
C ARG A 398 55.27 -73.51 47.38
N GLU A 399 54.95 -72.42 48.06
CA GLU A 399 55.25 -72.22 49.49
C GLU A 399 54.44 -73.18 50.37
N ARG A 400 53.14 -73.31 50.13
CA ARG A 400 52.28 -74.29 50.81
C ARG A 400 52.87 -75.69 50.71
N ARG A 401 53.34 -76.07 49.52
CA ARG A 401 53.91 -77.41 49.29
C ARG A 401 55.27 -77.60 49.92
N LYS A 402 56.15 -76.58 49.87
CA LYS A 402 57.41 -76.59 50.62
C LYS A 402 57.16 -76.84 52.11
N ASN A 403 56.21 -76.11 52.68
CA ASN A 403 55.83 -76.25 54.09
C ASN A 403 55.21 -77.63 54.40
N TRP A 404 54.48 -78.22 53.44
CA TRP A 404 53.90 -79.57 53.59
C TRP A 404 54.99 -80.65 53.52
N LEU A 405 55.92 -80.55 52.56
CA LEU A 405 57.04 -81.46 52.41
C LEU A 405 58.01 -81.38 53.60
N GLU A 406 58.24 -80.19 54.15
CA GLU A 406 59.06 -80.03 55.37
C GLU A 406 58.43 -80.72 56.59
N LYS A 407 57.10 -80.74 56.68
CA LYS A 407 56.37 -81.36 57.81
C LYS A 407 56.19 -82.88 57.68
N TYR A 408 56.01 -83.37 56.45
CA TYR A 408 55.58 -84.76 56.23
C TYR A 408 56.52 -85.56 55.32
N GLY A 409 57.45 -84.90 54.61
CA GLY A 409 58.29 -85.50 53.57
C GLY A 409 59.20 -86.61 54.07
N ASP A 410 59.78 -86.46 55.27
CA ASP A 410 60.68 -87.47 55.86
C ASP A 410 59.95 -88.78 56.24
N PHE A 411 58.62 -88.74 56.34
CA PHE A 411 57.78 -89.89 56.66
C PHE A 411 57.16 -90.57 55.43
N ILE A 412 57.41 -90.03 54.22
CA ILE A 412 56.87 -90.56 52.97
C ILE A 412 57.94 -91.42 52.29
N PRO A 413 57.69 -92.71 52.04
CA PRO A 413 58.62 -93.57 51.32
C PRO A 413 58.95 -93.01 49.93
N LYS A 414 60.22 -93.08 49.52
CA LYS A 414 60.69 -92.49 48.26
C LYS A 414 60.11 -93.19 47.03
N GLU A 415 59.52 -94.38 47.18
CA GLU A 415 58.81 -95.07 46.10
C GLU A 415 57.41 -94.51 45.82
N PHE A 416 56.88 -93.64 46.69
CA PHE A 416 55.54 -93.06 46.51
C PHE A 416 55.60 -91.88 45.55
N HIS A 417 54.63 -91.82 44.62
CA HIS A 417 54.46 -90.67 43.76
C HIS A 417 54.03 -89.46 44.60
N LEU A 418 54.90 -88.46 44.72
CA LEU A 418 54.60 -87.25 45.47
C LEU A 418 53.53 -86.43 44.72
N PRO A 419 52.38 -86.12 45.35
CA PRO A 419 51.29 -85.42 44.67
C PRO A 419 51.75 -84.10 44.04
N GLY A 420 51.80 -84.05 42.70
CA GLY A 420 52.11 -82.88 41.88
C GLY A 420 53.58 -82.72 41.44
N GLU A 421 54.46 -83.73 41.54
CA GLU A 421 55.84 -83.59 41.00
C GLU A 421 55.89 -83.55 39.47
N SER A 422 54.91 -84.13 38.77
CA SER A 422 54.98 -84.28 37.31
C SER A 422 53.89 -83.56 36.50
N GLU A 423 52.87 -82.96 37.13
CA GLU A 423 51.73 -82.37 36.40
C GLU A 423 51.21 -81.06 37.02
N GLN A 424 52.10 -80.18 37.46
CA GLN A 424 51.67 -78.83 37.86
C GLN A 424 51.66 -77.88 36.67
N PRO A 425 50.53 -77.18 36.40
CA PRO A 425 50.55 -76.07 35.47
C PRO A 425 51.46 -74.98 36.06
N SER A 426 52.63 -74.80 35.42
CA SER A 426 53.57 -73.74 35.75
C SER A 426 53.49 -72.65 34.69
N ILE A 427 53.48 -71.39 35.13
CA ILE A 427 53.47 -70.25 34.23
C ILE A 427 54.93 -70.01 33.85
N VAL A 428 55.33 -70.47 32.66
CA VAL A 428 56.75 -70.44 32.25
C VAL A 428 57.15 -69.08 31.67
N GLN A 429 56.26 -68.38 30.97
CA GLN A 429 56.47 -66.99 30.56
C GLN A 429 55.18 -66.50 29.90
N VAL A 430 54.65 -65.36 30.35
CA VAL A 430 53.68 -64.63 29.55
C VAL A 430 54.47 -63.62 28.73
N ILE A 431 54.74 -63.95 27.47
CA ILE A 431 55.40 -63.04 26.53
C ILE A 431 54.42 -61.89 26.25
N THR A 432 54.67 -60.74 26.87
CA THR A 432 53.95 -59.49 26.59
C THR A 432 54.57 -58.69 25.44
N GLU A 433 55.63 -59.19 24.80
CA GLU A 433 56.41 -58.48 23.77
C GLU A 433 55.63 -58.11 22.49
N GLY A 434 54.39 -58.59 22.32
CA GLY A 434 53.49 -58.16 21.24
C GLY A 434 52.41 -57.15 21.65
N LEU A 435 52.41 -56.69 22.91
CA LEU A 435 51.41 -55.74 23.44
C LEU A 435 51.95 -54.32 23.60
N ASP A 436 53.25 -54.11 23.38
CA ASP A 436 53.94 -52.81 23.45
C ASP A 436 53.83 -52.00 22.14
N GLU A 437 53.19 -52.53 21.09
CA GLU A 437 52.95 -51.84 19.81
C GLU A 437 51.82 -50.77 19.87
N ILE A 438 51.54 -50.19 21.03
CA ILE A 438 50.69 -48.99 21.13
C ILE A 438 51.58 -47.85 21.64
N GLY A 439 52.37 -47.28 20.73
CA GLY A 439 53.32 -46.22 21.08
C GLY A 439 54.55 -46.10 20.19
N GLY A 440 54.45 -46.41 18.89
CA GLY A 440 55.49 -45.98 17.95
C GLY A 440 55.63 -44.45 17.97
N ASP A 441 56.79 -43.91 17.56
CA ASP A 441 57.05 -42.46 17.57
C ASP A 441 55.96 -41.67 16.79
N GLU A 442 55.38 -42.25 15.75
CA GLU A 442 54.26 -41.68 15.00
C GLU A 442 52.94 -41.61 15.81
N ASP A 443 52.62 -42.63 16.61
CA ASP A 443 51.43 -42.65 17.46
C ASP A 443 51.55 -41.66 18.63
N ALA A 444 52.76 -41.48 19.17
CA ALA A 444 53.02 -40.49 20.21
C ALA A 444 52.84 -39.05 19.68
N GLU A 445 53.19 -38.79 18.42
CA GLU A 445 52.96 -37.49 17.79
C GLU A 445 51.46 -37.26 17.51
N ILE A 446 50.73 -38.29 17.11
CA ILE A 446 49.27 -38.23 16.88
C ILE A 446 48.53 -38.06 18.22
N GLU A 447 48.90 -38.77 19.28
CA GLU A 447 48.34 -38.63 20.63
C GLU A 447 48.53 -37.20 21.17
N ARG A 448 49.73 -36.62 21.01
CA ARG A 448 49.98 -35.21 21.38
C ARG A 448 49.10 -34.24 20.59
N LYS A 449 48.95 -34.45 19.28
CA LYS A 449 48.08 -33.62 18.43
C LYS A 449 46.61 -33.72 18.88
N ILE A 450 46.14 -34.91 19.26
CA ILE A 450 44.77 -35.10 19.78
C ILE A 450 44.60 -34.40 21.14
N LEU A 451 45.57 -34.51 22.05
CA LEU A 451 45.52 -33.83 23.35
C LEU A 451 45.55 -32.31 23.22
N ASP A 452 46.29 -31.76 22.25
CA ASP A 452 46.29 -30.33 21.94
C ASP A 452 44.94 -29.86 21.34
N LEU A 453 44.31 -30.69 20.52
CA LEU A 453 42.96 -30.42 20.01
C LEU A 453 41.88 -30.49 21.11
N ILE A 454 42.05 -31.37 22.10
CA ILE A 454 41.17 -31.43 23.28
C ILE A 454 41.36 -30.21 24.18
N SER A 455 42.61 -29.78 24.40
CA SER A 455 42.90 -28.62 25.25
C SER A 455 42.35 -27.32 24.63
N THR A 456 42.54 -27.13 23.32
CA THR A 456 42.00 -25.99 22.56
C THR A 456 40.47 -26.04 22.44
N GLY A 457 39.88 -27.24 22.35
CA GLY A 457 38.43 -27.44 22.43
C GLY A 457 37.85 -27.05 23.80
N ASN A 458 38.52 -27.42 24.90
CA ASN A 458 38.07 -27.09 26.26
C ASN A 458 38.16 -25.58 26.56
N ILE A 459 39.22 -24.90 26.10
CA ILE A 459 39.34 -23.44 26.20
C ILE A 459 38.23 -22.73 25.41
N SER A 460 37.80 -23.30 24.29
CA SER A 460 36.69 -22.78 23.48
C SER A 460 35.32 -22.99 24.16
N LYS A 461 35.14 -24.09 24.89
CA LYS A 461 33.94 -24.39 25.70
C LYS A 461 33.76 -23.42 26.85
N GLU A 462 34.83 -23.09 27.57
CA GLU A 462 34.80 -22.12 28.67
C GLU A 462 34.48 -20.70 28.20
N ARG A 463 34.97 -20.32 27.01
CA ARG A 463 34.63 -19.03 26.38
C ARG A 463 33.20 -18.96 25.83
N SER A 464 32.62 -20.06 25.33
CA SER A 464 31.22 -20.05 24.89
C SER A 464 30.24 -20.03 26.06
N LEU A 465 30.57 -20.69 27.18
CA LEU A 465 29.77 -20.67 28.41
C LEU A 465 29.85 -19.32 29.14
N ALA A 466 30.92 -18.55 28.96
CA ALA A 466 31.05 -17.21 29.52
C ALA A 466 30.39 -16.10 28.67
N GLY A 467 29.89 -16.42 27.46
CA GLY A 467 29.24 -15.49 26.53
C GLY A 467 27.72 -15.60 26.46
N GLU A 468 27.10 -16.47 27.26
CA GLU A 468 25.66 -16.51 27.51
C GLU A 468 25.35 -15.89 28.88
N VAL A 469 25.50 -14.55 29.00
CA VAL A 469 24.85 -13.70 30.02
C VAL A 469 24.32 -12.45 29.35
#